data_AF-A0A1I5WMB8-F1
#
_entry.id   AF-A0A1I5WMB8-F1
#
_cell.length_a   1.000
_cell.length_b   1.000
_cell.length_c   1.000
_cell.angle_alpha   90.00
_cell.angle_beta   90.00
_cell.angle_gamma   90.00
#
_symmetry.space_group_name_H-M   'P 1'
#
loop_
_entity.id
_entity.type
_entity.pdbx_description
1 polymer ?
#
loop_
_entity_poly.entity_id
_entity_poly.type
_entity_poly.pdbx_seq_one_letter_code
_entity_poly.pdbx_strand_id
1 'polypeptide(L)' 'MIEAIRYVDLVIPEESWEQKVKDIKELKIDILVMGDDWKGKFDYLKKYCKVIYLPRTPEISTTQIKRNLGLMK' A
#
# COMPACT_ATOMS: atom_id res chain seq x y z
N MET A 1 1.89 -0.17 -16.16
CA MET A 1 0.41 -0.23 -16.12
C MET A 1 -0.20 0.38 -14.84
N ILE A 2 0.60 0.82 -13.85
CA ILE A 2 0.10 1.51 -12.64
C ILE A 2 -0.19 2.99 -12.92
N GLU A 3 0.64 3.63 -13.74
CA GLU A 3 0.53 5.06 -14.12
C GLU A 3 -0.76 5.39 -14.90
N ALA A 4 -1.47 4.39 -15.43
CA ALA A 4 -2.70 4.59 -16.18
C ALA A 4 -3.96 4.66 -15.28
N ILE A 5 -3.81 4.51 -13.96
CA ILE A 5 -4.93 4.52 -13.02
C ILE A 5 -5.31 5.96 -12.72
N ARG A 6 -6.62 6.27 -12.82
CA ARG A 6 -7.18 7.63 -12.63
C ARG A 6 -6.77 8.33 -11.34
N TYR A 7 -6.51 7.56 -10.28
CA TYR A 7 -6.21 8.07 -8.94
C TYR A 7 -4.70 8.13 -8.64
N VAL A 8 -3.85 7.83 -9.63
CA VAL A 8 -2.39 7.79 -9.48
C VAL A 8 -1.79 8.94 -10.26
N ASP A 9 -1.28 9.94 -9.53
CA ASP A 9 -0.60 11.09 -10.13
C ASP A 9 0.89 10.84 -10.36
N LEU A 10 1.54 10.07 -9.47
CA LEU A 10 2.97 9.82 -9.49
C LEU A 10 3.28 8.38 -9.09
N VAL A 11 4.22 7.76 -9.80
CA VAL A 11 4.78 6.46 -9.44
C VAL A 11 6.29 6.63 -9.25
N ILE A 12 6.78 6.16 -8.10
CA ILE A 12 8.20 6.12 -7.76
C ILE A 12 8.66 4.67 -7.57
N PRO A 13 9.92 4.34 -7.87
CA PRO A 13 10.45 3.01 -7.60
C PRO A 13 10.60 2.77 -6.10
N GLU A 14 10.18 1.59 -5.65
CA GLU A 14 10.42 1.09 -4.30
C GLU A 14 11.47 -0.03 -4.34
N GLU A 15 12.65 0.23 -3.78
CA GLU A 15 13.80 -0.69 -3.75
C GLU A 15 14.06 -1.24 -2.34
N SER A 16 13.63 -0.53 -1.29
CA SER A 16 13.86 -0.93 0.11
C SER A 16 12.76 -0.45 1.07
N TRP A 17 12.80 -0.91 2.33
CA TRP A 17 11.91 -0.40 3.38
C TRP A 17 12.43 0.91 4.00
N GLU A 18 13.75 1.08 4.03
CA GLU A 18 14.44 2.21 4.66
C GLU A 18 14.23 3.51 3.87
N GLN A 19 14.09 3.43 2.54
CA GLN A 19 13.84 4.61 1.71
C GLN A 19 12.56 5.36 2.09
N LYS A 20 11.56 4.69 2.69
CA LYS A 20 10.26 5.32 3.03
C LYS A 20 10.44 6.58 3.86
N VAL A 21 11.42 6.60 4.77
CA VAL A 21 11.70 7.79 5.60
C VAL A 21 12.20 8.95 4.75
N LYS A 22 13.06 8.67 3.77
CA LYS A 22 13.60 9.66 2.84
C LYS A 22 12.48 10.14 1.90
N ASP A 23 11.72 9.22 1.32
CA ASP A 23 10.63 9.52 0.40
C ASP A 23 9.56 10.40 1.06
N ILE A 24 9.17 10.10 2.30
CA ILE A 24 8.21 10.91 3.07
C ILE A 24 8.71 12.35 3.24
N LYS A 25 10.01 12.53 3.50
CA LYS A 25 10.59 13.86 3.73
C LYS A 25 10.78 14.65 2.43
N GLU A 26 11.32 14.01 1.39
CA GLU A 26 11.64 14.67 0.11
C GLU A 26 10.38 15.03 -0.66
N LEU A 27 9.40 14.11 -0.69
CA LEU A 27 8.12 14.32 -1.36
C LEU A 27 7.10 15.01 -0.45
N LYS A 28 7.47 15.32 0.80
CA LYS A 28 6.63 15.98 1.81
C LYS A 28 5.27 15.30 1.95
N ILE A 29 5.29 13.99 2.14
CA ILE A 29 4.09 13.16 2.26
C ILE A 29 3.40 13.45 3.60
N ASP A 30 2.15 13.90 3.55
CA ASP A 30 1.33 14.13 4.74
C ASP A 30 0.73 12.83 5.30
N ILE A 31 0.36 11.90 4.41
CA ILE A 31 -0.38 10.67 4.77
C ILE A 31 0.20 9.46 4.04
N LEU A 32 0.60 8.45 4.81
CA LEU A 32 0.94 7.11 4.32
C LEU A 32 -0.25 6.17 4.53
N VAL A 33 -0.73 5.55 3.46
CA VAL A 33 -1.87 4.63 3.49
C VAL A 33 -1.39 3.21 3.15
N MET A 34 -1.75 2.24 3.98
CA MET A 34 -1.47 0.81 3.75
C MET A 34 -2.70 -0.04 4.04
N GLY A 35 -2.74 -1.27 3.54
CA GLY A 35 -3.76 -2.24 3.94
C GLY A 35 -3.60 -2.67 5.40
N ASP A 36 -4.69 -3.12 6.04
CA ASP A 36 -4.68 -3.55 7.44
C ASP A 36 -3.79 -4.79 7.71
N ASP A 37 -3.46 -5.56 6.67
CA ASP A 37 -2.45 -6.63 6.72
C ASP A 37 -1.09 -6.15 7.30
N TRP A 38 -0.80 -4.84 7.21
CA TRP A 38 0.46 -4.22 7.66
C TRP A 38 0.30 -3.38 8.92
N LYS A 39 -0.82 -3.51 9.62
CA LYS A 39 -1.12 -2.73 10.82
C LYS A 39 -0.01 -2.89 11.87
N GLY A 40 0.53 -1.76 12.33
CA GLY A 40 1.62 -1.70 13.31
C GLY A 40 3.03 -1.80 12.72
N LYS A 41 3.22 -2.37 11.52
CA LYS A 41 4.56 -2.53 10.91
C LYS A 41 5.21 -1.20 10.52
N PHE A 42 4.41 -0.21 10.16
CA PHE A 42 4.88 1.11 9.71
C PHE A 42 4.64 2.22 10.73
N ASP A 43 4.29 1.86 11.97
CA ASP A 43 4.00 2.84 13.02
C ASP A 43 5.22 3.72 13.36
N TYR A 44 6.44 3.23 13.11
CA TYR A 44 7.67 4.02 13.26
C TYR A 44 7.74 5.23 12.32
N LEU A 45 6.92 5.28 11.26
CA LEU A 45 6.81 6.40 10.32
C LEU A 45 5.82 7.47 10.80
N LYS A 46 5.04 7.22 11.86
CA LYS A 46 4.08 8.19 12.43
C LYS A 46 4.73 9.47 12.92
N LYS A 47 6.04 9.45 13.20
CA LYS A 47 6.82 10.65 13.55
C LYS A 47 7.07 11.60 12.38
N TYR A 48 6.88 11.12 11.14
CA TYR A 48 7.14 11.90 9.92
C TYR A 48 5.85 12.25 9.18
N CYS A 49 4.83 11.39 9.22
CA CYS A 49 3.55 11.59 8.52
C CYS A 49 2.40 10.83 9.22
N LYS A 50 1.16 11.07 8.81
CA LYS A 50 0.00 10.31 9.31
C LYS A 50 -0.06 8.93 8.67
N VAL A 51 0.03 7.86 9.47
CA VAL A 51 -0.10 6.48 8.97
C VAL A 51 -1.53 5.99 9.15
N ILE A 52 -2.20 5.63 8.06
CA ILE A 52 -3.58 5.12 8.02
C ILE A 52 -3.57 3.69 7.46
N TYR A 53 -4.30 2.80 8.15
CA TYR A 53 -4.51 1.43 7.70
C TYR A 53 -5.95 1.28 7.23
N LEU A 54 -6.14 0.98 5.94
CA LEU A 54 -7.45 0.73 5.36
C LEU A 54 -7.80 -0.76 5.52
N PRO A 55 -9.01 -1.08 6.00
CA PRO A 55 -9.47 -2.46 6.03
C PRO A 55 -9.52 -3.01 4.60
N ARG A 56 -9.12 -4.27 4.42
CA ARG A 56 -9.35 -4.97 3.17
C ARG A 56 -10.83 -4.94 2.81
N THR A 57 -11.13 -4.74 1.54
CA THR A 57 -12.49 -4.85 1.03
C THR A 57 -13.00 -6.27 1.28
N PRO A 58 -14.12 -6.47 2.00
CA PRO A 58 -14.52 -7.78 2.51
C PRO A 58 -14.93 -8.84 1.47
N GLU A 59 -14.81 -8.59 0.16
CA GLU A 59 -15.42 -9.46 -0.86
C GLU A 59 -14.56 -9.78 -2.09
N ILE A 60 -13.28 -9.36 -2.13
CA ILE A 60 -12.39 -9.70 -3.26
C ILE A 60 -11.04 -10.21 -2.76
N SER A 61 -11.00 -11.51 -2.50
CA SER A 61 -9.78 -12.27 -2.25
C SER A 61 -9.29 -12.86 -3.57
N THR A 62 -8.01 -12.70 -3.90
CA THR A 62 -7.36 -13.37 -5.04
C THR A 62 -7.51 -14.89 -4.97
N THR A 63 -7.64 -15.46 -3.77
CA THR A 63 -7.97 -16.88 -3.55
C THR A 63 -9.37 -17.23 -4.04
N GLN A 64 -10.33 -16.32 -3.87
CA GLN A 64 -11.73 -16.51 -4.30
C GLN A 64 -11.85 -16.40 -5.82
N ILE A 65 -11.11 -15.49 -6.44
CA ILE A 65 -11.01 -15.39 -7.92
C ILE A 65 -10.34 -16.65 -8.51
N LYS A 66 -9.22 -17.11 -7.93
CA LYS A 66 -8.53 -18.34 -8.38
C LYS A 66 -9.41 -19.59 -8.22
N ARG A 67 -10.22 -19.66 -7.15
CA ARG A 67 -11.19 -20.75 -6.92
C ARG A 67 -12.36 -20.69 -7.92
N ASN A 68 -12.91 -19.51 -8.21
CA ASN A 68 -13.94 -19.33 -9.23
C ASN A 68 -13.46 -19.64 -10.67
N LEU A 69 -12.17 -19.41 -10.95
CA LEU A 69 -11.54 -19.74 -12.24
C LEU A 69 -11.07 -21.21 -12.33
N GLY A 70 -11.30 -22.03 -11.30
CA GLY A 70 -10.94 -23.45 -11.30
C GLY A 70 -9.43 -23.74 -11.24
N LEU A 71 -8.61 -22.77 -10.83
CA LEU A 71 -7.14 -22.87 -10.81
C LEU A 71 -6.58 -23.44 -9.50
N MET A 72 -7.44 -23.82 -8.55
CA MET A 72 -7.07 -24.58 -7.35
C MET A 72 -7.92 -25.86 -7.29
N LYS A 73 -7.25 -27.02 -7.40
CA LYS A 73 -7.81 -28.32 -7.01
C LYS A 73 -7.74 -28.49 -5.50
#